data_AF-A0A5B7IGC5-F1
#
_entry.id   AF-A0A5B7IGC5-F1
#
_cell.length_a   1.000
_cell.length_b   1.000
_cell.length_c   1.000
_cell.angle_alpha   90.00
_cell.angle_beta   90.00
_cell.angle_gamma   90.00
#
_symmetry.space_group_name_H-M   'P 1'
#
loop_
_entity.id
_entity.type
_entity.pdbx_description
1 polymer ?
#
loop_
_entity_poly.entity_id
_entity_poly.type
_entity_poly.pdbx_seq_one_letter_code
_entity_poly.pdbx_strand_id
1 'polypeptide(L)'
;MEVTAETMSVMAATLANGGICPTTGEQVLKPDAVRDVLSLMHSCGMYDYSGQFAFKVGLPAKSGVCGAVMLVIPNVMGICTWSPPLDSLGNSVRGLKFSEELVQVFNFHRYDNLRHAANKKDPRKQKFESRGQKVVSLLFSASSGDVTAMRRCVNLIGVV
;
A
#
# COMPACT_ATOMS: atom_id res chain seq x y z
N MET A 1 4.72 -27.76 -1.22
CA MET A 1 3.62 -27.19 -0.42
C MET A 1 2.63 -26.55 -1.37
N GLU A 2 1.34 -26.78 -1.14
CA GLU A 2 0.26 -26.22 -1.94
C GLU A 2 -0.56 -25.26 -1.08
N VAL A 3 -0.98 -24.15 -1.65
CA VAL A 3 -1.77 -23.11 -0.99
C VAL A 3 -2.69 -22.44 -2.01
N THR A 4 -3.83 -21.93 -1.55
CA THR A 4 -4.73 -21.11 -2.38
C THR A 4 -4.37 -19.63 -2.26
N ALA A 5 -4.85 -18.81 -3.21
CA ALA A 5 -4.66 -17.37 -3.15
C ALA A 5 -5.28 -16.74 -1.89
N GLU A 6 -6.38 -17.32 -1.39
CA GLU A 6 -7.04 -16.91 -0.15
C GLU A 6 -6.14 -17.16 1.07
N THR A 7 -5.56 -18.36 1.19
CA THR A 7 -4.65 -18.64 2.31
C THR A 7 -3.39 -17.77 2.23
N MET A 8 -2.85 -17.57 1.03
CA MET A 8 -1.66 -16.74 0.84
C MET A 8 -1.92 -15.25 1.12
N SER A 9 -3.13 -14.74 0.85
CA SER A 9 -3.48 -13.35 1.19
C SER A 9 -3.55 -13.16 2.71
N VAL A 10 -4.03 -14.15 3.47
CA VAL A 10 -4.00 -14.12 4.95
C VAL A 10 -2.57 -14.15 5.48
N MET A 11 -1.68 -14.95 4.88
CA MET A 11 -0.25 -14.95 5.23
C MET A 11 0.39 -13.56 4.96
N ALA A 12 0.11 -12.97 3.80
CA ALA A 12 0.57 -11.63 3.46
C ALA A 12 0.02 -10.57 4.43
N ALA A 13 -1.25 -10.70 4.83
CA ALA A 13 -1.90 -9.77 5.76
C ALA A 13 -1.36 -9.93 7.18
N THR A 14 -0.93 -11.13 7.56
CA THR A 14 -0.21 -11.37 8.82
C THR A 14 1.11 -10.61 8.87
N LEU A 15 1.85 -10.57 7.75
CA LEU A 15 3.04 -9.72 7.62
C LEU A 15 2.68 -8.23 7.63
N ALA A 16 1.60 -7.84 6.96
CA ALA A 16 1.12 -6.45 6.98
C ALA A 16 0.75 -5.98 8.39
N ASN A 17 0.28 -6.90 9.24
CA ASN A 17 -0.18 -6.66 10.60
C ASN A 17 0.89 -6.99 11.66
N GLY A 18 2.18 -6.82 11.32
CA GLY A 18 3.28 -6.92 12.28
C GLY A 18 3.53 -8.32 12.86
N GLY A 19 3.06 -9.37 12.18
CA GLY A 19 3.20 -10.77 12.62
C GLY A 19 2.00 -11.31 13.39
N ILE A 20 0.93 -10.52 13.55
CA ILE A 20 -0.33 -10.96 14.16
C ILE A 20 -1.29 -11.40 13.06
N CYS A 21 -1.77 -12.63 13.14
CA CYS A 21 -2.70 -13.17 12.16
C CYS A 21 -4.03 -12.39 12.22
N PRO A 22 -4.52 -11.83 11.10
CA PRO A 22 -5.72 -10.97 11.13
C PRO A 22 -7.02 -11.74 11.37
N THR A 23 -7.04 -13.05 11.12
CA THR A 23 -8.23 -13.89 11.31
C THR A 23 -8.29 -14.52 12.69
N THR A 24 -7.14 -14.81 13.32
CA THR A 24 -7.09 -15.45 14.64
C THR A 24 -6.72 -14.50 15.78
N GLY A 25 -6.06 -13.37 15.48
CA GLY A 25 -5.53 -12.44 16.49
C GLY A 25 -4.27 -12.93 17.19
N GLU A 26 -3.73 -14.09 16.82
CA GLU A 26 -2.54 -14.67 17.43
C GLU A 26 -1.25 -14.06 16.88
N GLN A 27 -0.27 -13.87 17.76
CA GLN A 27 1.07 -13.46 17.35
C GLN A 27 1.85 -14.67 16.83
N VAL A 28 1.93 -14.79 15.50
CA VAL A 28 2.63 -15.89 14.80
C VAL A 28 4.11 -15.57 14.61
N LEU A 29 4.44 -14.29 14.42
CA LEU A 29 5.82 -13.82 14.18
C LEU A 29 6.17 -12.63 15.08
N LYS A 30 7.46 -12.50 15.41
CA LYS A 30 7.97 -11.31 16.09
C LYS A 30 7.98 -10.11 15.13
N PRO A 31 7.60 -8.90 15.58
CA PRO A 31 7.58 -7.70 14.73
C PRO A 31 8.93 -7.37 14.09
N ASP A 32 10.05 -7.60 14.80
CA ASP A 32 11.39 -7.38 14.24
C ASP A 32 11.67 -8.29 13.04
N ALA A 33 11.33 -9.58 13.16
CA ALA A 33 11.48 -10.53 12.04
C ALA A 33 10.59 -10.13 10.85
N VAL A 34 9.38 -9.65 11.11
CA VAL A 34 8.47 -9.17 10.06
C VAL A 34 9.06 -7.95 9.35
N ARG A 35 9.61 -6.98 10.09
CA ARG A 35 10.28 -5.80 9.51
C ARG A 35 11.44 -6.21 8.60
N ASP A 36 12.27 -7.15 9.06
CA ASP A 36 13.44 -7.61 8.32
C ASP A 36 13.03 -8.35 7.04
N VAL A 37 12.01 -9.22 7.13
CA VAL A 37 11.42 -9.91 5.97
C VAL A 37 10.83 -8.90 4.96
N LEU A 38 10.05 -7.91 5.41
CA LEU A 38 9.46 -6.90 4.51
C LEU A 38 10.52 -6.01 3.85
N SER A 39 11.64 -5.78 4.52
CA SER A 39 12.78 -5.06 3.95
C SER A 39 13.42 -5.87 2.83
N LEU A 40 13.65 -7.17 3.03
CA LEU A 40 14.21 -8.06 2.02
C LEU A 40 13.23 -8.32 0.86
N MET A 41 11.94 -8.48 1.13
CA MET A 41 10.91 -8.59 0.09
C MET A 41 10.87 -7.35 -0.80
N HIS A 42 11.16 -6.17 -0.25
CA HIS A 42 11.21 -4.95 -1.03
C HIS A 42 12.43 -4.92 -1.97
N SER A 43 13.61 -5.35 -1.52
CA SER A 43 14.84 -5.26 -2.31
C SER A 43 15.11 -6.46 -3.22
N CYS A 44 14.64 -7.66 -2.84
CA CYS A 44 15.02 -8.95 -3.43
C CYS A 44 13.81 -9.86 -3.76
N GLY A 45 12.60 -9.32 -3.75
CA GLY A 45 11.36 -10.11 -3.82
C GLY A 45 10.98 -10.69 -5.20
N MET A 46 11.38 -10.02 -6.28
CA MET A 46 10.85 -10.20 -7.64
C MET A 46 11.92 -10.61 -8.66
N TYR A 47 12.87 -11.47 -8.25
CA TYR A 47 14.03 -11.87 -9.05
C TYR A 47 14.84 -10.65 -9.52
N ASP A 48 15.36 -10.68 -10.75
CA ASP A 48 16.12 -9.56 -11.34
C ASP A 48 15.24 -8.31 -11.55
N TYR A 49 13.90 -8.44 -11.46
CA TYR A 49 12.98 -7.31 -11.50
C TYR A 49 12.85 -6.57 -10.17
N SER A 50 13.46 -7.05 -9.07
CA SER A 50 13.25 -6.50 -7.72
C SER A 50 13.55 -4.99 -7.62
N GLY A 51 14.65 -4.53 -8.22
CA GLY A 51 15.00 -3.11 -8.21
C GLY A 51 13.99 -2.23 -8.96
N GLN A 52 13.55 -2.68 -10.14
CA GLN A 52 12.54 -1.95 -10.92
C GLN A 52 11.17 -1.98 -10.25
N PHE A 53 10.80 -3.11 -9.63
CA PHE A 53 9.56 -3.24 -8.88
C PHE A 53 9.55 -2.32 -7.65
N ALA A 54 10.65 -2.27 -6.90
CA ALA A 54 10.81 -1.37 -5.76
C ALA A 54 10.70 0.11 -6.18
N PHE A 55 11.18 0.45 -7.37
CA PHE A 55 11.11 1.82 -7.89
C PHE A 55 9.72 2.20 -8.43
N LYS A 56 9.07 1.30 -9.18
CA LYS A 56 7.78 1.59 -9.83
C LYS A 56 6.57 1.35 -8.91
N VAL A 57 6.59 0.25 -8.17
CA VAL A 57 5.48 -0.20 -7.31
C VAL A 57 5.75 0.17 -5.85
N GLY A 58 6.98 0.06 -5.38
CA GLY A 58 7.35 0.51 -4.04
C GLY A 58 6.72 -0.29 -2.90
N LEU A 59 6.24 -1.50 -3.16
CA LEU A 59 5.63 -2.38 -2.17
C LEU A 59 6.51 -3.64 -1.95
N PRO A 60 6.60 -4.17 -0.73
CA PRO A 60 7.18 -5.50 -0.50
C PRO A 60 6.39 -6.58 -1.24
N ALA A 61 7.06 -7.39 -2.03
CA ALA A 61 6.43 -8.48 -2.75
C ALA A 61 7.32 -9.72 -2.81
N LYS A 62 6.75 -10.88 -3.12
CA LYS A 62 7.51 -12.08 -3.49
C LYS A 62 6.82 -12.78 -4.65
N SER A 63 7.58 -13.02 -5.71
CA SER A 63 7.16 -13.79 -6.88
C SER A 63 7.52 -15.27 -6.75
N GLY A 64 6.66 -16.15 -7.25
CA GLY A 64 6.91 -17.59 -7.37
C GLY A 64 6.72 -18.08 -8.80
N VAL A 65 7.53 -19.07 -9.22
CA VAL A 65 7.47 -19.67 -10.56
C VAL A 65 6.12 -20.37 -10.87
N CYS A 66 5.30 -20.62 -9.85
CA CYS A 66 3.92 -21.09 -10.03
C CYS A 66 2.95 -20.00 -10.53
N GLY A 67 3.45 -18.77 -10.75
CA GLY A 67 2.65 -17.61 -11.16
C GLY A 67 1.96 -16.88 -10.02
N ALA A 68 2.26 -17.23 -8.76
CA ALA A 68 1.78 -16.51 -7.60
C ALA A 68 2.69 -15.31 -7.28
N VAL A 69 2.08 -14.18 -6.94
CA VAL A 69 2.76 -12.99 -6.41
C VAL A 69 2.10 -12.61 -5.10
N MET A 70 2.86 -12.69 -4.02
CA MET A 70 2.50 -12.20 -2.71
C MET A 70 2.86 -10.71 -2.63
N LEU A 71 1.91 -9.86 -2.26
CA LEU A 71 2.09 -8.42 -2.13
C LEU A 71 1.66 -7.98 -0.74
N VAL A 72 2.49 -7.20 -0.06
CA VAL A 72 2.20 -6.72 1.29
C VAL A 72 2.12 -5.20 1.28
N ILE A 73 1.05 -4.65 1.85
CA ILE A 73 0.89 -3.21 2.10
C ILE A 73 0.92 -3.04 3.62
N PRO A 74 2.09 -2.69 4.19
CA PRO A 74 2.26 -2.64 5.64
C PRO A 74 1.22 -1.75 6.32
N ASN A 75 0.64 -2.25 7.42
CA ASN A 75 -0.43 -1.59 8.19
C ASN A 75 -1.74 -1.37 7.42
N VAL A 76 -1.95 -2.03 6.27
CA VAL A 76 -3.19 -1.90 5.48
C VAL A 76 -3.77 -3.26 5.12
N MET A 77 -3.07 -4.04 4.28
CA MET A 77 -3.58 -5.33 3.80
C MET A 77 -2.48 -6.21 3.19
N GLY A 78 -2.78 -7.51 3.05
CA GLY A 78 -2.01 -8.45 2.24
C GLY A 78 -2.83 -8.91 1.04
N ILE A 79 -2.17 -9.11 -0.10
CA ILE A 79 -2.77 -9.52 -1.36
C ILE A 79 -1.97 -10.69 -1.92
N CYS A 80 -2.68 -11.64 -2.54
CA CYS A 80 -2.06 -12.65 -3.39
C CYS A 80 -2.73 -12.59 -4.76
N THR A 81 -1.94 -12.46 -5.82
CA THR A 81 -2.40 -12.65 -7.20
C THR A 81 -1.84 -13.96 -7.72
N TRP A 82 -2.62 -14.72 -8.48
CA TRP A 82 -2.15 -15.94 -9.12
C TRP A 82 -2.51 -15.93 -10.61
N SER A 83 -1.49 -16.04 -11.45
CA SER A 83 -1.66 -16.22 -12.90
C SER A 83 -0.43 -16.98 -13.43
N PRO A 84 -0.60 -18.24 -13.90
CA PRO A 84 0.49 -19.11 -14.32
C PRO A 84 1.44 -18.56 -15.40
N PRO A 85 0.98 -17.80 -16.42
CA PRO A 85 1.89 -17.25 -17.44
C PRO A 85 2.93 -16.29 -16.85
N LEU A 86 4.20 -16.58 -17.11
CA LEU A 86 5.34 -15.80 -16.64
C LEU A 86 5.94 -14.94 -17.76
N ASP A 87 6.60 -13.85 -17.37
CA ASP A 87 7.49 -13.08 -18.24
C ASP A 87 8.86 -13.75 -18.38
N SER A 88 9.76 -13.13 -19.14
CA SER A 88 11.13 -13.62 -19.34
C SER A 88 11.99 -13.62 -18.07
N LEU A 89 11.56 -12.93 -17.02
CA LEU A 89 12.26 -12.85 -15.73
C LEU A 89 11.66 -13.79 -14.68
N GLY A 90 10.65 -14.61 -15.06
CA GLY A 90 10.01 -15.58 -14.18
C GLY A 90 8.92 -15.00 -13.27
N ASN A 91 8.46 -13.78 -13.53
CA ASN A 91 7.38 -13.13 -12.80
C ASN A 91 6.03 -13.30 -13.50
N SER A 92 4.94 -13.39 -12.72
CA SER A 92 3.59 -13.45 -13.29
C SER A 92 3.25 -12.17 -14.05
N VAL A 93 2.92 -12.30 -15.35
CA VAL A 93 2.62 -11.15 -16.23
C VAL A 93 1.44 -10.33 -15.68
N ARG A 94 0.35 -11.02 -15.30
CA ARG A 94 -0.85 -10.35 -14.76
C ARG A 94 -0.63 -9.85 -13.34
N GLY A 95 0.14 -10.57 -12.52
CA GLY A 95 0.46 -10.14 -11.15
C GLY A 95 1.27 -8.85 -11.12
N LEU A 96 2.26 -8.71 -12.00
CA LEU A 96 3.02 -7.47 -12.17
C LEU A 96 2.12 -6.34 -12.66
N LYS A 97 1.34 -6.58 -13.72
CA LYS A 97 0.46 -5.55 -14.28
C LYS A 97 -0.56 -5.03 -13.27
N PHE A 98 -1.17 -5.94 -12.50
CA PHE A 98 -2.07 -5.59 -11.40
C PHE A 98 -1.37 -4.71 -10.35
N SER A 99 -0.15 -5.08 -9.95
CA SER A 99 0.62 -4.34 -8.94
C SER A 99 0.95 -2.91 -9.38
N GLU A 100 1.28 -2.73 -10.66
CA GLU A 100 1.53 -1.41 -11.25
C GLU A 100 0.26 -0.56 -11.32
N GLU A 101 -0.86 -1.12 -11.76
CA GLU A 101 -2.15 -0.40 -11.81
C GLU A 101 -2.66 -0.05 -10.41
N LEU A 102 -2.45 -0.93 -9.43
CA LEU A 102 -2.86 -0.70 -8.04
C LEU A 102 -2.26 0.60 -7.48
N VAL A 103 -0.96 0.82 -7.68
CA VAL A 103 -0.27 2.02 -7.15
C VAL A 103 -0.50 3.27 -8.01
N GLN A 104 -1.00 3.12 -9.24
CA GLN A 104 -1.46 4.25 -10.04
C GLN A 104 -2.81 4.76 -9.51
N VAL A 105 -3.69 3.86 -9.09
CA VAL A 105 -5.03 4.21 -8.57
C VAL A 105 -4.96 4.66 -7.11
N PHE A 106 -4.14 4.02 -6.27
CA PHE A 106 -4.09 4.21 -4.83
C PHE A 106 -2.74 4.75 -4.34
N ASN A 107 -2.75 5.53 -3.25
CA ASN A 107 -1.55 6.09 -2.63
C ASN A 107 -0.79 5.09 -1.75
N PHE A 108 -0.56 3.87 -2.26
CA PHE A 108 0.07 2.78 -1.53
C PHE A 108 1.57 2.66 -1.74
N HIS A 109 2.14 3.34 -2.74
CA HIS A 109 3.58 3.35 -2.93
C HIS A 109 4.27 3.80 -1.63
N ARG A 110 5.31 3.10 -1.18
CA ARG A 110 5.99 3.40 0.10
C ARG A 110 6.41 4.86 0.25
N TYR A 111 6.76 5.50 -0.86
CA TYR A 111 7.20 6.90 -0.93
C TYR A 111 6.11 7.89 -1.41
N ASP A 112 4.85 7.46 -1.54
CA ASP A 112 3.74 8.38 -1.86
C ASP A 112 3.40 9.30 -0.68
N ASN A 113 2.94 10.52 -0.99
CA ASN A 113 2.54 11.49 0.03
C ASN A 113 1.07 11.32 0.45
N LEU A 114 0.81 11.13 1.75
CA LEU A 114 -0.55 10.94 2.26
C LEU A 114 -1.40 12.22 2.34
N ARG A 115 -0.78 13.40 2.28
CA ARG A 115 -1.44 14.70 2.40
C ARG A 115 -1.70 15.36 1.04
N HIS A 116 -0.76 15.23 0.11
CA HIS A 116 -0.75 15.95 -1.18
C HIS A 116 -0.77 15.03 -2.41
N ALA A 117 -1.20 13.77 -2.29
CA ALA A 117 -1.37 12.91 -3.46
C ALA A 117 -2.49 13.47 -4.37
N ALA A 118 -2.10 14.16 -5.43
CA ALA A 118 -2.98 15.03 -6.21
C ALA A 118 -4.17 14.29 -6.86
N ASN A 119 -4.00 13.01 -7.26
CA ASN A 119 -5.00 12.28 -8.03
C ASN A 119 -5.22 10.82 -7.59
N LYS A 120 -4.60 10.37 -6.49
CA LYS A 120 -4.70 8.98 -6.02
C LYS A 120 -5.74 8.83 -4.93
N LYS A 121 -6.42 7.68 -4.89
CA LYS A 121 -7.40 7.34 -3.86
C LYS A 121 -6.70 6.86 -2.60
N ASP A 122 -7.16 7.33 -1.44
CA ASP A 122 -6.75 6.81 -0.14
C ASP A 122 -7.95 6.16 0.56
N PRO A 123 -8.04 4.81 0.57
CA PRO A 123 -9.19 4.13 1.16
C PRO A 123 -9.21 4.21 2.69
N ARG A 124 -8.13 4.67 3.34
CA ARG A 124 -8.10 4.88 4.80
C ARG A 124 -8.88 6.11 5.23
N LYS A 125 -9.17 7.04 4.32
CA LYS A 125 -9.91 8.27 4.63
C LYS A 125 -11.40 8.09 4.33
N GLN A 126 -12.25 8.34 5.31
CA GLN A 126 -13.67 8.48 5.07
C GLN A 126 -13.96 9.80 4.32
N LYS A 127 -14.67 9.72 3.19
CA LYS A 127 -14.93 10.89 2.31
C LYS A 127 -15.71 12.02 2.99
N PHE A 128 -16.66 11.67 3.87
CA PHE A 128 -17.50 12.65 4.55
C PHE A 128 -16.78 13.38 5.68
N GLU A 129 -16.01 12.65 6.48
CA GLU A 129 -15.26 13.19 7.62
C GLU A 129 -14.17 14.17 7.17
N SER A 130 -13.44 13.83 6.11
CA SER A 130 -12.35 14.66 5.59
C SER A 130 -12.81 15.98 4.98
N ARG A 131 -13.99 16.04 4.33
CA ARG A 131 -14.54 17.31 3.81
C ARG A 131 -15.05 18.19 4.95
N GLY A 132 -15.76 17.59 5.92
CA GLY A 132 -16.25 18.32 7.10
C GLY A 132 -15.11 18.95 7.91
N GLN A 133 -14.06 18.19 8.20
CA GLN A 133 -12.88 18.68 8.93
C GLN A 133 -12.18 19.85 8.22
N LYS A 134 -12.04 19.78 6.88
CA LYS A 134 -11.47 20.88 6.11
C LYS A 134 -12.30 22.17 6.19
N VAL A 135 -13.63 22.05 6.10
CA VAL A 135 -14.55 23.20 6.21
C VAL A 135 -14.49 23.80 7.61
N VAL A 136 -14.55 22.96 8.66
CA VAL A 136 -14.46 23.41 10.06
C VAL A 136 -13.12 24.09 10.33
N SER A 137 -12.01 23.50 9.86
CA SER A 137 -10.68 24.10 10.00
C SER A 137 -10.57 25.47 9.32
N LEU A 138 -11.20 25.62 8.15
CA LEU A 138 -11.25 26.90 7.43
C LEU A 138 -12.07 27.94 8.22
N LEU A 139 -13.25 27.56 8.71
CA LEU A 139 -14.11 28.44 9.50
C LEU A 139 -13.42 28.91 10.80
N PHE A 140 -12.74 28.01 11.50
CA PHE A 140 -12.00 28.36 12.72
C PHE A 140 -10.80 29.28 12.44
N SER A 141 -10.11 29.07 11.31
CA SER A 141 -9.03 29.97 10.88
C SER A 141 -9.57 31.37 10.55
N ALA A 142 -10.76 31.45 9.95
CA ALA A 142 -11.44 32.70 9.66
C ALA A 142 -11.91 33.42 10.94
N SER A 143 -12.50 32.70 11.91
CA SER A 143 -12.94 33.29 13.18
C SER A 143 -11.78 33.83 14.02
N SER A 144 -10.62 33.21 13.91
CA SER A 144 -9.40 33.61 14.63
C SER A 144 -8.62 34.73 13.94
N GLY A 145 -9.01 35.13 12.71
CA GLY A 145 -8.29 36.12 11.90
C GLY A 145 -6.95 35.62 11.33
N ASP A 146 -6.67 34.32 11.35
CA ASP A 146 -5.40 33.77 10.82
C ASP A 146 -5.46 33.61 9.29
N VAL A 147 -5.06 34.68 8.60
CA VAL A 147 -5.00 34.74 7.13
C VAL A 147 -4.00 33.74 6.55
N THR A 148 -2.95 33.37 7.29
CA THR A 148 -1.95 32.41 6.84
C THR A 148 -2.52 30.99 6.83
N ALA A 149 -3.22 30.61 7.90
CA ALA A 149 -3.92 29.33 7.97
C ALA A 149 -5.05 29.24 6.93
N MET A 150 -5.79 30.33 6.71
CA MET A 150 -6.81 30.37 5.65
C MET A 150 -6.21 30.13 4.26
N ARG A 151 -5.12 30.82 3.88
CA ARG A 151 -4.45 30.61 2.59
C ARG A 151 -3.99 29.16 2.40
N ARG A 152 -3.46 28.53 3.45
CA ARG A 152 -3.07 27.11 3.43
C ARG A 152 -4.28 26.19 3.25
N CYS A 153 -5.38 26.45 3.94
CA CYS A 153 -6.60 25.64 3.84
C CYS A 153 -7.23 25.75 2.45
N VAL A 154 -7.31 26.95 1.86
CA VAL A 154 -7.84 27.15 0.49
C VAL A 154 -7.02 26.38 -0.54
N ASN A 155 -5.68 26.43 -0.46
CA ASN A 155 -4.80 25.65 -1.34
C ASN A 155 -5.00 24.12 -1.19
N LEU A 156 -5.42 23.65 -0.01
CA LEU A 156 -5.69 22.23 0.28
C LEU A 156 -7.10 21.76 -0.10
N ILE A 157 -8.03 22.69 -0.36
CA ILE A 157 -9.41 22.41 -0.78
C ILE A 157 -9.52 22.37 -2.31
N GLY A 158 -8.52 22.87 -3.04
CA GLY A 158 -8.46 22.79 -4.51
C GLY A 158 -9.36 23.82 -5.22
N VAL A 159 -9.58 24.98 -4.59
CA VAL A 159 -10.31 26.12 -5.20
C VAL A 159 -9.31 27.16 -5.68
N VAL A 160 -8.50 26.80 -6.68
CA VAL A 160 -7.84 27.70 -7.65
C VAL A 160 -7.65 26.93 -8.94
#